data_AF-A0A8B6FK32-F1
#
_entry.id   AF-A0A8B6FK32-F1
#
_cell.length_a   1.000
_cell.length_b   1.000
_cell.length_c   1.000
_cell.angle_alpha   90.00
_cell.angle_beta   90.00
_cell.angle_gamma   90.00
#
_symmetry.space_group_name_H-M   'P 1'
#
loop_
_entity.id
_entity.type
_entity.pdbx_description
1 polymer ?
#
loop_
_entity_poly.entity_id
_entity_poly.type
_entity_poly.pdbx_seq_one_letter_code
_entity_poly.pdbx_strand_id
1 'polypeptide(L)'
;MKQFTIRPLLAVGMHHYGRRELSVGSNYHLEAEPLNKYDSNAVAIYDGSRKVGNLKREYAAAISSVMKLNLAKSRYVIRPIESSEVKSRKTGPQQLCHLTFKGEDNSEDEIRTVVKSHQCVSIIAS
;
A
#
# COMPACT_ATOMS: atom_id res chain seq x y z
N MET A 1 7.78 -17.05 11.72
CA MET A 1 7.66 -15.98 10.69
C MET A 1 6.32 -16.12 10.02
N LYS A 2 5.46 -15.13 10.18
CA LYS A 2 4.08 -15.16 9.70
C LYS A 2 3.90 -14.23 8.51
N GLN A 3 3.00 -14.60 7.60
CA GLN A 3 2.61 -13.72 6.50
C GLN A 3 1.40 -12.87 6.91
N PHE A 4 1.51 -11.57 6.69
CA PHE A 4 0.45 -10.61 6.94
C PHE A 4 -0.06 -10.05 5.61
N THR A 5 -1.39 -10.02 5.45
CA THR A 5 -2.04 -9.40 4.30
C THR A 5 -2.96 -8.28 4.77
N ILE A 6 -2.77 -7.07 4.21
CA ILE A 6 -3.62 -5.90 4.47
C ILE A 6 -4.43 -5.59 3.20
N ARG A 7 -5.76 -5.51 3.36
CA ARG A 7 -6.71 -5.25 2.27
C ARG A 7 -8.03 -4.66 2.77
N PRO A 8 -8.79 -3.92 1.95
CA PRO A 8 -8.42 -3.45 0.60
C PRO A 8 -7.47 -2.24 0.66
N LEU A 9 -6.65 -2.05 -0.38
CA LEU A 9 -5.87 -0.83 -0.61
C LEU A 9 -6.14 -0.28 -2.01
N LEU A 10 -6.03 1.03 -2.20
CA LEU A 10 -6.14 1.65 -3.53
C LEU A 10 -4.81 2.28 -3.95
N ALA A 11 -4.30 1.87 -5.11
CA ALA A 11 -3.23 2.56 -5.83
C ALA A 11 -3.82 3.71 -6.65
N VAL A 12 -3.15 4.86 -6.66
CA VAL A 12 -3.56 6.07 -7.38
C VAL A 12 -2.36 6.79 -8.00
N GLY A 13 -2.65 7.73 -8.90
CA GLY A 13 -1.63 8.60 -9.47
C GLY A 13 -0.70 7.93 -10.49
N MET A 14 -0.99 6.70 -10.93
CA MET A 14 -0.14 5.98 -11.89
C MET A 14 0.06 6.76 -13.18
N HIS A 15 -0.99 7.45 -13.65
CA HIS A 15 -0.98 8.22 -14.89
C HIS A 15 0.04 9.36 -14.93
N HIS A 16 0.56 9.81 -13.77
CA HIS A 16 1.66 10.78 -13.71
C HIS A 16 3.03 10.16 -14.06
N TYR A 17 3.13 8.83 -14.05
CA TYR A 17 4.36 8.06 -14.25
C TYR A 17 4.31 7.20 -15.53
N GLY A 18 3.41 7.54 -16.46
CA GLY A 18 3.32 6.96 -17.81
C GLY A 18 2.30 5.84 -17.97
N ARG A 19 2.09 4.98 -16.97
CA ARG A 19 1.07 3.91 -17.04
C ARG A 19 -0.26 4.38 -16.45
N ARG A 20 -1.39 4.00 -17.05
CA ARG A 20 -2.71 4.26 -16.45
C ARG A 20 -3.12 3.22 -15.41
N GLU A 21 -2.44 2.09 -15.40
CA GLU A 21 -2.66 0.98 -14.48
C GLU A 21 -1.35 0.24 -14.17
N LEU A 22 -1.35 -0.44 -13.03
CA LEU A 22 -0.38 -1.45 -12.68
C LEU A 22 -0.82 -2.79 -13.27
N SER A 23 0.15 -3.63 -13.65
CA SER A 23 -0.13 -4.94 -14.21
C SER A 23 -0.75 -5.86 -13.14
N VAL A 24 -1.97 -6.32 -13.38
CA VAL A 24 -2.68 -7.22 -12.46
C VAL A 24 -1.85 -8.47 -12.18
N GLY A 25 -1.81 -8.88 -10.91
CA GLY A 25 -1.02 -10.04 -10.46
C GLY A 25 0.49 -9.78 -10.30
N SER A 26 1.01 -8.66 -10.81
CA SER A 26 2.43 -8.32 -10.67
C SER A 26 2.78 -7.83 -9.27
N ASN A 27 4.02 -8.05 -8.86
CA ASN A 27 4.52 -7.61 -7.55
C ASN A 27 5.24 -6.27 -7.70
N TYR A 28 4.81 -5.29 -6.92
CA TYR A 28 5.48 -4.00 -6.73
C TYR A 28 5.90 -3.88 -5.27
N HIS A 29 6.80 -2.95 -4.94
CA HIS A 29 7.14 -2.68 -3.55
C HIS A 29 6.70 -1.29 -3.12
N LEU A 30 6.52 -1.14 -1.81
CA LEU A 30 6.16 0.12 -1.19
C LEU A 30 7.33 0.74 -0.45
N GLU A 31 7.42 2.06 -0.52
CA GLU A 31 8.35 2.86 0.30
C GLU A 31 7.62 4.06 0.90
N ALA A 32 7.88 4.33 2.18
CA ALA A 32 7.37 5.51 2.85
C ALA A 32 8.12 6.76 2.37
N GLU A 33 7.39 7.86 2.16
CA GLU A 33 7.97 9.16 1.78
C GLU A 33 7.74 10.20 2.89
N PRO A 34 8.42 10.10 4.05
CA PRO A 34 8.17 11.00 5.18
C PRO A 34 8.49 12.47 4.89
N LEU A 35 9.30 12.73 3.85
CA LEU A 35 9.67 14.06 3.38
C LEU A 35 8.78 14.58 2.24
N ASN A 36 7.68 13.90 1.91
CA ASN A 36 6.76 14.36 0.88
C ASN A 36 6.07 15.66 1.32
N LYS A 37 6.21 16.71 0.51
CA LYS A 37 5.73 18.07 0.82
C LYS A 37 4.21 18.21 0.98
N TYR A 38 3.43 17.22 0.53
CA TYR A 38 1.97 17.26 0.58
C TYR A 38 1.36 16.37 1.67
N ASP A 39 2.07 15.31 2.06
CA ASP A 39 1.58 14.30 2.97
C ASP A 39 2.76 13.52 3.58
N SER A 40 3.07 13.76 4.85
CA SER A 40 4.16 13.08 5.56
C SER A 40 3.91 11.58 5.77
N ASN A 41 2.71 11.08 5.45
CA ASN A 41 2.39 9.66 5.44
C ASN A 41 2.28 9.09 4.03
N ALA A 42 2.72 9.82 2.99
CA ALA A 42 2.72 9.31 1.63
C ALA A 42 3.48 7.98 1.54
N VAL A 43 2.92 7.03 0.78
CA VAL A 43 3.55 5.75 0.49
C VAL A 43 3.58 5.56 -1.02
N ALA A 44 4.78 5.51 -1.58
CA ALA A 44 5.03 5.36 -3.01
C ALA A 44 5.03 3.89 -3.42
N ILE A 45 4.65 3.62 -4.67
CA ILE A 45 4.67 2.30 -5.29
C ILE A 45 5.80 2.27 -6.31
N TYR A 46 6.64 1.24 -6.26
CA TYR A 46 7.84 1.11 -7.10
C TYR A 46 7.86 -0.18 -7.92
N ASP A 47 8.29 -0.04 -9.17
CA ASP A 47 8.61 -1.08 -10.16
C ASP A 47 10.14 -1.05 -10.37
N GLY A 48 10.87 -1.85 -9.59
CA GLY A 48 12.31 -1.68 -9.46
C GLY A 48 12.66 -0.30 -8.87
N SER A 49 13.61 0.42 -9.46
CA SER A 49 13.96 1.78 -9.00
C SER A 49 12.97 2.87 -9.43
N ARG A 50 11.94 2.54 -10.22
CA ARG A 50 11.02 3.52 -10.78
C ARG A 50 9.76 3.64 -9.95
N LYS A 51 9.46 4.86 -9.47
CA LYS A 51 8.16 5.20 -8.90
C LYS A 51 7.07 5.13 -9.97
N VAL A 52 6.00 4.40 -9.70
CA VAL A 52 4.89 4.15 -10.65
C VAL A 52 3.52 4.54 -10.10
N GLY A 53 3.45 5.04 -8.87
CA GLY A 53 2.19 5.48 -8.26
C GLY A 53 2.35 5.74 -6.76
N ASN A 54 1.23 5.95 -6.08
CA ASN A 54 1.17 6.06 -4.62
C ASN A 54 -0.05 5.29 -4.10
N LEU A 55 -0.04 4.96 -2.82
CA LEU A 55 -1.28 4.62 -2.12
C LEU A 55 -2.16 5.86 -1.99
N LYS A 56 -3.49 5.66 -2.07
CA LYS A 56 -4.44 6.72 -1.73
C LYS A 56 -4.25 7.13 -0.28
N ARG A 57 -4.43 8.43 0.00
CA ARG A 57 -4.09 9.07 1.29
C ARG A 57 -4.62 8.32 2.51
N GLU A 58 -5.89 7.93 2.51
CA GLU A 58 -6.50 7.22 3.64
C GLU A 58 -5.84 5.87 3.94
N TYR A 59 -5.33 5.18 2.91
CA TYR A 59 -4.59 3.92 3.06
C TYR A 59 -3.12 4.17 3.40
N ALA A 60 -2.52 5.20 2.80
CA ALA A 60 -1.12 5.57 3.03
C ALA A 60 -0.86 5.88 4.51
N ALA A 61 -1.78 6.57 5.19
CA ALA A 61 -1.70 6.82 6.64
C ALA A 61 -1.59 5.54 7.48
N ALA A 62 -2.45 4.56 7.20
CA ALA A 62 -2.45 3.27 7.89
C ALA A 62 -1.14 2.49 7.62
N ILE A 63 -0.74 2.41 6.35
CA ILE A 63 0.45 1.65 5.95
C ILE A 63 1.75 2.31 6.43
N SER A 64 1.84 3.64 6.36
CA SER A 64 2.98 4.40 6.91
C SER A 64 3.11 4.15 8.42
N SER A 65 1.99 4.10 9.15
CA SER A 65 2.01 3.76 10.58
C SER A 65 2.52 2.34 10.83
N VAL A 66 2.09 1.35 10.04
CA VAL A 66 2.61 -0.03 10.12
C VAL A 66 4.10 -0.10 9.79
N MET A 67 4.57 0.66 8.79
CA MET A 67 5.99 0.74 8.44
C MET A 67 6.84 1.33 9.55
N LYS A 68 6.33 2.35 10.27
CA LYS A 68 7.02 3.01 11.39
C LYS A 68 7.23 2.08 12.59
N LEU A 69 6.36 1.09 12.78
CA LEU A 69 6.56 0.06 13.82
C LEU A 69 7.75 -0.86 13.53
N ASN A 70 8.23 -0.90 12.27
CA ASN A 70 9.37 -1.70 11.84
C ASN A 70 9.24 -3.21 12.16
N LEU A 71 8.00 -3.73 12.09
CA LEU A 71 7.68 -5.14 12.40
C LEU A 71 7.90 -6.09 11.21
N ALA A 72 8.10 -5.55 10.00
CA ALA A 72 8.31 -6.35 8.81
C ALA A 72 9.75 -6.87 8.75
N LYS A 73 9.90 -8.16 8.47
CA LYS A 73 11.17 -8.84 8.15
C LYS A 73 11.37 -9.04 6.65
N SER A 74 10.42 -8.59 5.83
CA SER A 74 10.51 -8.57 4.37
C SER A 74 10.13 -7.21 3.82
N ARG A 75 10.36 -7.00 2.52
CA ARG A 75 9.75 -5.87 1.81
C ARG A 75 8.23 -5.95 1.86
N TYR A 76 7.61 -4.78 1.82
CA TYR A 76 6.18 -4.60 1.63
C TYR A 76 5.85 -4.78 0.14
N VAL A 77 5.17 -5.86 -0.20
CA VAL A 77 4.82 -6.20 -1.59
C VAL A 77 3.36 -5.88 -1.84
N ILE A 78 3.08 -4.97 -2.77
CA ILE A 78 1.72 -4.67 -3.21
C ILE A 78 1.43 -5.34 -4.55
N ARG A 79 0.25 -5.97 -4.64
CA ARG A 79 -0.22 -6.66 -5.84
C ARG A 79 -1.58 -6.10 -6.28
N PRO A 80 -1.72 -5.60 -7.51
CA PRO A 80 -3.02 -5.21 -8.07
C PRO A 80 -3.88 -6.45 -8.32
N ILE A 81 -5.16 -6.36 -7.98
CA ILE A 81 -6.12 -7.50 -8.01
C ILE A 81 -7.09 -7.39 -9.17
N GLU A 82 -7.42 -6.17 -9.59
CA GLU A 82 -8.32 -5.90 -10.71
C GLU A 82 -7.77 -4.74 -11.56
N SER A 83 -8.33 -4.55 -12.76
CA SER A 83 -7.97 -3.44 -13.64
C SER A 83 -8.31 -2.09 -13.01
N SER A 84 -7.63 -1.03 -13.45
CA SER A 84 -7.92 0.30 -12.90
C SER A 84 -9.33 0.78 -13.27
N GLU A 85 -10.02 1.40 -12.31
CA GLU A 85 -11.28 2.11 -12.55
C GLU A 85 -11.04 3.62 -12.57
N VAL A 86 -11.56 4.28 -13.60
CA VAL A 86 -11.54 5.74 -13.68
C VAL A 86 -12.83 6.29 -13.08
N LYS A 87 -12.78 6.74 -11.82
CA LYS A 87 -13.97 7.31 -11.14
C LYS A 87 -14.37 8.69 -11.69
N SER A 88 -13.39 9.52 -12.06
CA SER A 88 -13.62 10.83 -12.70
C SER A 88 -12.34 11.39 -13.31
N ARG A 89 -12.45 12.42 -14.17
CA ARG A 89 -11.29 13.19 -14.66
C ARG A 89 -10.46 13.82 -13.54
N LYS A 90 -11.09 14.21 -12.42
CA LYS A 90 -10.43 14.88 -11.29
C LYS A 90 -9.64 13.90 -10.41
N THR A 91 -10.17 12.70 -10.22
CA THR A 91 -9.56 11.70 -9.31
C THR A 91 -8.58 10.78 -10.01
N GLY A 92 -8.68 10.68 -11.34
CA GLY A 92 -7.84 9.78 -12.15
C GLY A 92 -8.15 8.30 -11.91
N PRO A 93 -7.34 7.41 -12.50
CA PRO A 93 -7.46 5.97 -12.31
C PRO A 93 -7.12 5.57 -10.87
N GLN A 94 -7.91 4.65 -10.31
CA GLN A 94 -7.68 3.99 -9.02
C GLN A 94 -7.68 2.49 -9.23
N GLN A 95 -6.87 1.75 -8.49
CA GLN A 95 -6.75 0.31 -8.68
C GLN A 95 -6.68 -0.43 -7.35
N LEU A 96 -7.55 -1.44 -7.19
CA LEU A 96 -7.58 -2.26 -5.99
C LEU A 96 -6.35 -3.16 -5.91
N CYS A 97 -5.76 -3.16 -4.71
CA CYS A 97 -4.53 -3.86 -4.41
C CYS A 97 -4.59 -4.57 -3.07
N HIS A 98 -3.78 -5.61 -2.92
CA HIS A 98 -3.46 -6.24 -1.63
C HIS A 98 -1.99 -6.01 -1.30
N LEU A 99 -1.72 -5.73 -0.03
CA LEU A 99 -0.36 -5.66 0.50
C LEU A 99 -0.05 -6.95 1.26
N THR A 100 1.12 -7.52 1.02
CA THR A 100 1.65 -8.66 1.75
C THR A 100 3.07 -8.38 2.24
N PHE A 101 3.37 -8.81 3.47
CA PHE A 101 4.72 -8.82 4.02
C PHE A 101 4.86 -9.94 5.06
N LYS A 102 6.10 -10.29 5.42
CA LYS A 102 6.41 -11.23 6.49
C LYS A 102 6.87 -10.48 7.73
N GLY A 103 6.40 -10.89 8.90
CA GLY A 103 6.81 -10.33 10.20
C GLY A 103 7.03 -11.43 11.24
N GLU A 104 7.25 -11.01 12.49
CA GLU A 104 7.31 -11.94 13.62
C GLU A 104 5.92 -12.45 14.01
N ASP A 105 5.86 -13.61 14.66
CA ASP A 105 4.59 -14.28 14.94
C ASP A 105 3.75 -13.54 15.99
N ASN A 106 4.40 -12.78 16.87
CA ASN A 106 3.80 -11.94 17.91
C ASN A 106 3.40 -10.53 17.42
N SER A 107 3.72 -10.15 16.18
CA SER A 107 3.45 -8.80 15.65
C SER A 107 1.96 -8.58 15.29
N GLU A 108 1.13 -9.62 15.31
CA GLU A 108 -0.24 -9.57 14.80
C GLU A 108 -1.11 -8.55 15.54
N ASP A 109 -1.10 -8.56 16.87
CA ASP A 109 -1.97 -7.70 17.68
C ASP A 109 -1.62 -6.22 17.51
N GLU A 110 -0.34 -5.91 17.37
CA GLU A 110 0.15 -4.55 17.16
C GLU A 110 -0.27 -4.04 15.77
N ILE A 111 -0.07 -4.86 14.73
CA ILE A 111 -0.52 -4.55 13.37
C ILE A 111 -2.05 -4.38 13.34
N ARG A 112 -2.80 -5.26 14.01
CA ARG A 112 -4.27 -5.17 14.13
C ARG A 112 -4.72 -3.89 14.80
N THR A 113 -4.03 -3.46 15.86
CA THR A 113 -4.36 -2.24 16.59
C THR A 113 -4.19 -1.01 15.70
N VAL A 114 -3.08 -0.92 14.94
CA VAL A 114 -2.84 0.20 14.02
C VAL A 114 -3.81 0.21 12.84
N VAL A 115 -4.14 -0.94 12.27
CA VAL A 115 -5.07 -1.01 11.14
C VAL A 115 -6.50 -0.68 11.59
N LYS A 116 -6.94 -1.17 12.76
CA LYS A 116 -8.27 -0.86 13.31
C LYS A 116 -8.48 0.63 13.56
N SER A 117 -7.43 1.35 13.95
CA SER A 117 -7.55 2.80 14.17
C SER A 117 -7.80 3.59 12.87
N HIS A 118 -7.60 2.97 11.70
CA HIS A 118 -7.73 3.65 10.41
C HIS A 118 -9.04 3.36 9.66
N GLN A 119 -9.94 2.47 10.14
CA GLN A 119 -11.27 2.11 9.60
C GLN A 119 -11.37 1.73 8.09
N CYS A 120 -10.34 1.95 7.29
CA CYS A 120 -10.34 1.77 5.83
C CYS A 120 -9.74 0.44 5.39
N VAL A 121 -9.13 -0.32 6.31
CA VAL A 121 -8.33 -1.51 6.03
C VAL A 121 -8.64 -2.66 6.98
N SER A 122 -8.50 -3.90 6.51
CA SER A 122 -8.61 -5.13 7.27
C SER A 122 -7.33 -5.97 7.15
N ILE A 123 -6.97 -6.70 8.21
CA ILE A 123 -5.84 -7.65 8.21
C ILE A 123 -6.36 -9.08 8.16
N ILE A 124 -5.71 -9.88 7.32
CA ILE A 124 -5.76 -11.33 7.37
C ILE A 124 -4.34 -11.82 7.59
N ALA A 125 -4.11 -12.43 8.75
CA ALA A 125 -2.90 -13.17 9.03
C ALA A 125 -3.14 -14.61 8.58
N SER A 126 -2.26 -15.15 7.75
CA SER A 126 -2.34 -16.48 7.15
C SER A 126 -1.07 -17.26 7.41
#